data_AF-A0A1M6YSZ0-F1
#
_entry.id   AF-A0A1M6YSZ0-F1
#
_cell.length_a   1.000
_cell.length_b   1.000
_cell.length_c   1.000
_cell.angle_alpha   90.00
_cell.angle_beta   90.00
_cell.angle_gamma   90.00
#
_symmetry.space_group_name_H-M   'P 1'
#
loop_
_entity.id
_entity.type
_entity.pdbx_description
1 polymer ?
#
loop_
_entity_poly.entity_id
_entity_poly.type
_entity_poly.pdbx_seq_one_letter_code
_entity_poly.pdbx_strand_id
1 'polypeptide(L)'
;MHAAIVALGCAPGLGFIHTGHVLSFVFDIADLYKTDIAIPIAFDIASEPVADIGAATRRAVRDRMKGGAFLEKCVHDIKSLLLDDQEAGDDELAADVVMLWDNNGRQVRAGTAYGDSEDFDTSYAEISGWLEEDW
;
A
#
# COMPACT_ATOMS: atom_id res chain seq x y z
N MET A 1 13.58 -1.60 1.73
CA MET A 1 12.52 -1.64 0.71
C MET A 1 11.17 -1.94 1.31
N HIS A 2 10.91 -3.18 1.75
CA HIS A 2 9.61 -3.56 2.32
C HIS A 2 9.08 -2.58 3.39
N ALA A 3 9.93 -2.12 4.32
CA ALA A 3 9.55 -1.15 5.34
C ALA A 3 9.03 0.19 4.76
N ALA A 4 9.64 0.72 3.69
CA ALA A 4 9.20 1.96 3.05
C ALA A 4 7.86 1.77 2.32
N ILE A 5 7.70 0.65 1.62
CA ILE A 5 6.47 0.28 0.91
C ILE A 5 5.29 0.20 1.88
N VAL A 6 5.44 -0.55 2.99
CA VAL A 6 4.37 -0.70 3.98
C VAL A 6 4.12 0.59 4.75
N ALA A 7 5.16 1.38 5.05
CA ALA A 7 4.99 2.68 5.72
C ALA A 7 4.19 3.69 4.88
N LEU A 8 4.21 3.56 3.55
CA LEU A 8 3.39 4.36 2.62
C LEU A 8 1.98 3.79 2.40
N GLY A 9 1.62 2.70 3.09
CA GLY A 9 0.31 2.05 2.92
C GLY A 9 0.18 1.19 1.67
N CYS A 10 1.27 0.96 0.93
CA CYS A 10 1.26 0.15 -0.27
C CYS A 10 1.26 -1.36 0.06
N ALA A 11 0.67 -2.17 -0.83
CA ALA A 11 0.64 -3.63 -0.69
C ALA A 11 1.90 -4.29 -1.31
N PRO A 12 2.75 -5.00 -0.53
CA PRO A 12 3.99 -5.59 -1.05
C PRO A 12 3.83 -6.67 -2.12
N GLY A 13 2.67 -7.32 -2.18
CA GLY A 13 2.37 -8.38 -3.15
C GLY A 13 1.89 -7.88 -4.51
N LEU A 14 1.55 -6.60 -4.64
CA LEU A 14 1.03 -6.02 -5.89
C LEU A 14 2.16 -5.41 -6.72
N GLY A 15 3.01 -6.26 -7.31
CA GLY A 15 4.04 -5.81 -8.24
C GLY A 15 3.50 -5.56 -9.65
N PHE A 16 4.22 -4.72 -10.39
CA PHE A 16 4.00 -4.38 -11.80
C PHE A 16 4.78 -5.31 -12.74
N ILE A 17 6.07 -5.54 -12.45
CA ILE A 17 6.94 -6.38 -13.29
C ILE A 17 6.98 -7.80 -12.70
N HIS A 18 7.29 -7.91 -11.41
CA HIS A 18 7.28 -9.18 -10.69
C HIS A 18 5.86 -9.51 -10.24
N THR A 19 5.40 -10.73 -10.51
CA THR A 19 4.05 -11.21 -10.13
C THR A 19 4.12 -12.58 -9.48
N GLY A 20 3.04 -12.97 -8.77
CA GLY A 20 2.92 -14.29 -8.13
C GLY A 20 3.71 -14.48 -6.84
N HIS A 21 4.30 -13.41 -6.28
CA HIS A 21 5.02 -13.47 -5.00
C HIS A 21 4.50 -12.41 -4.02
N VAL A 22 4.47 -12.74 -2.73
CA VAL A 22 3.98 -11.83 -1.66
C VAL A 22 4.86 -10.57 -1.47
N LEU A 23 6.04 -10.57 -2.08
CA LEU A 23 7.00 -9.45 -2.10
C LEU A 23 7.25 -8.93 -3.52
N SER A 24 6.38 -9.22 -4.47
CA SER A 24 6.49 -8.79 -5.86
C SER A 24 6.86 -7.31 -6.02
N PHE A 25 6.14 -6.41 -5.35
CA PHE A 25 6.42 -4.98 -5.43
C PHE A 25 7.74 -4.60 -4.73
N VAL A 26 8.16 -5.36 -3.71
CA VAL A 26 9.47 -5.16 -3.08
C VAL A 26 10.60 -5.41 -4.07
N PHE A 27 10.45 -6.42 -4.94
CA PHE A 27 11.46 -6.72 -5.96
C PHE A 27 11.50 -5.67 -7.05
N ASP A 28 10.33 -5.21 -7.52
CA ASP A 28 10.25 -4.13 -8.51
C ASP A 28 11.03 -2.89 -8.07
N ILE A 29 10.77 -2.41 -6.85
CA ILE A 29 11.46 -1.21 -6.35
C ILE A 29 12.92 -1.50 -5.98
N ALA A 30 13.25 -2.70 -5.46
CA ALA A 30 14.63 -3.05 -5.15
C ALA A 30 15.53 -3.04 -6.40
N ASP A 31 14.98 -3.42 -7.55
CA ASP A 31 15.71 -3.51 -8.82
C ASP A 31 16.17 -2.15 -9.33
N LEU A 32 15.46 -1.07 -9.00
CA LEU A 32 15.87 0.31 -9.31
C LEU A 32 17.21 0.70 -8.68
N TYR A 33 17.62 0.03 -7.59
CA TYR A 33 18.83 0.38 -6.83
C TYR A 33 19.91 -0.71 -6.84
N LYS A 34 19.63 -1.89 -7.42
CA LYS A 34 20.57 -3.02 -7.41
C LYS A 34 21.91 -2.65 -8.04
N THR A 35 21.90 -1.94 -9.17
CA THR A 35 23.11 -1.54 -9.91
C THR A 35 23.94 -0.50 -9.16
N ASP A 36 23.32 0.37 -8.39
CA ASP A 36 24.00 1.50 -7.74
C ASP A 36 24.50 1.18 -6.33
N ILE A 37 24.03 0.06 -5.76
CA ILE A 37 24.29 -0.33 -4.37
C ILE A 37 24.72 -1.80 -4.30
N ALA A 38 23.80 -2.73 -4.55
CA ALA A 38 24.00 -4.13 -4.21
C ALA A 38 25.09 -4.80 -5.07
N ILE A 39 25.08 -4.53 -6.37
CA ILE A 39 26.02 -5.14 -7.32
C ILE A 39 27.46 -4.67 -7.04
N PRO A 40 27.78 -3.37 -6.97
CA PRO A 40 29.15 -2.91 -6.69
C PRO A 40 29.66 -3.46 -5.35
N ILE A 41 28.86 -3.36 -4.29
CA ILE A 41 29.25 -3.86 -2.96
C ILE A 41 29.55 -5.36 -2.99
N ALA A 42 28.75 -6.15 -3.72
CA ALA A 42 28.99 -7.59 -3.82
C ALA A 42 30.34 -7.89 -4.50
N PHE A 43 30.70 -7.16 -5.56
CA PHE A 43 31.99 -7.32 -6.24
C PHE A 43 33.16 -6.84 -5.38
N ASP A 44 33.03 -5.71 -4.69
CA ASP A 44 34.06 -5.19 -3.79
C ASP A 44 34.35 -6.19 -2.67
N ILE A 45 33.31 -6.67 -1.98
CA ILE A 45 33.46 -7.66 -0.90
C ILE A 45 34.02 -9.00 -1.42
N ALA A 46 33.58 -9.44 -2.60
CA ALA A 46 34.11 -10.67 -3.21
C ALA A 46 35.59 -10.57 -3.61
N SER A 47 36.11 -9.35 -3.82
CA SER A 47 37.51 -9.10 -4.14
C SER A 47 38.44 -9.11 -2.92
N GLU A 48 37.89 -8.99 -1.71
CA GLU A 48 38.65 -8.89 -0.47
C GLU A 48 38.71 -10.24 0.30
N PRO A 49 39.82 -10.54 1.00
CA PRO A 49 39.90 -11.68 1.89
C PRO A 49 39.16 -11.39 3.21
N VAL A 50 37.83 -11.47 3.18
CA VAL A 50 36.96 -11.26 4.34
C VAL A 50 36.64 -12.58 5.05
N ALA A 51 36.76 -12.59 6.39
CA ALA A 51 36.46 -13.77 7.19
C ALA A 51 34.95 -14.10 7.26
N ASP A 52 34.10 -13.07 7.24
CA ASP A 52 32.63 -13.21 7.22
C ASP A 52 32.05 -12.28 6.15
N ILE A 53 31.76 -12.86 4.99
CA ILE A 53 31.15 -12.19 3.84
C ILE A 53 29.82 -11.56 4.22
N GLY A 54 28.96 -12.27 4.96
CA GLY A 54 27.63 -11.80 5.30
C GLY A 54 27.67 -10.56 6.20
N ALA A 55 28.51 -10.57 7.24
CA ALA A 55 28.65 -9.43 8.14
C ALA A 55 29.36 -8.24 7.46
N ALA A 56 30.34 -8.49 6.57
CA ALA A 56 31.00 -7.44 5.81
C ALA A 56 30.02 -6.76 4.83
N THR A 57 29.29 -7.55 4.03
CA THR A 57 28.29 -7.04 3.08
C THR A 57 27.20 -6.24 3.78
N ARG A 58 26.63 -6.72 4.90
CA ARG A 58 25.61 -5.97 5.63
C ARG A 58 26.12 -4.63 6.15
N ARG A 59 27.37 -4.56 6.62
CA ARG A 59 27.99 -3.31 7.06
C ARG A 59 28.19 -2.35 5.89
N ALA A 60 28.75 -2.81 4.78
CA ALA A 60 28.93 -2.01 3.58
C ALA A 60 27.60 -1.45 3.03
N VAL A 61 26.56 -2.28 2.94
CA VAL A 61 25.22 -1.85 2.54
C VAL A 61 24.66 -0.80 3.50
N ARG A 62 24.75 -1.05 4.81
CA ARG A 62 24.29 -0.09 5.83
C ARG A 62 25.03 1.24 5.72
N ASP A 63 26.35 1.20 5.53
CA ASP A 63 27.17 2.40 5.46
C ASP A 63 26.85 3.21 4.18
N ARG A 64 26.51 2.54 3.07
CA ARG A 64 25.98 3.17 1.85
C ARG A 64 24.59 3.80 2.02
N MET A 65 23.75 3.24 2.89
CA MET A 65 22.41 3.75 3.21
C MET A 65 22.39 4.78 4.35
N LYS A 66 23.54 4.99 5.03
CA LYS A 66 23.65 5.91 6.16
C LYS A 66 23.41 7.35 5.72
N GLY A 67 22.77 8.15 6.58
CA GLY A 67 22.49 9.57 6.32
C GLY A 67 21.09 9.86 5.78
N GLY A 68 20.21 8.86 5.66
CA GLY A 68 18.78 9.05 5.40
C GLY A 68 18.40 9.27 3.93
N ALA A 69 19.30 9.81 3.12
CA ALA A 69 19.05 10.14 1.71
C ALA A 69 18.53 8.96 0.86
N PHE A 70 18.96 7.73 1.16
CA PHE A 70 18.45 6.56 0.44
C PHE A 70 16.97 6.30 0.72
N LEU A 71 16.53 6.38 1.99
CA LEU A 71 15.13 6.14 2.34
C LEU A 71 14.24 7.26 1.84
N GLU A 72 14.69 8.51 1.91
CA GLU A 72 14.00 9.66 1.34
C GLU A 72 13.80 9.49 -0.17
N LYS A 73 14.86 9.09 -0.88
CA LYS A 73 14.78 8.76 -2.31
C LYS A 73 13.78 7.62 -2.58
N CYS A 74 13.80 6.54 -1.81
CA CYS A 74 12.84 5.46 -1.97
C CYS A 74 11.38 5.92 -1.80
N VAL A 75 11.11 6.77 -0.81
CA VAL A 75 9.77 7.33 -0.59
C VAL A 75 9.35 8.21 -1.76
N HIS A 76 10.24 9.10 -2.20
CA HIS A 76 10.01 9.94 -3.37
C HIS A 76 9.71 9.10 -4.61
N ASP A 77 10.56 8.13 -4.95
CA ASP A 77 10.43 7.32 -6.16
C ASP A 77 9.14 6.49 -6.15
N ILE A 78 8.72 5.96 -4.98
CA ILE A 78 7.43 5.24 -4.85
C ILE A 78 6.27 6.20 -5.07
N LYS A 79 6.29 7.40 -4.46
CA LYS A 79 5.23 8.40 -4.65
C LYS A 79 5.13 8.83 -6.11
N SER A 80 6.25 9.16 -6.74
CA SER A 80 6.30 9.55 -8.16
C SER A 80 5.87 8.42 -9.11
N LEU A 81 6.02 7.16 -8.71
CA LEU A 81 5.55 6.02 -9.50
C LEU A 81 4.03 5.83 -9.42
N LEU A 82 3.42 6.13 -8.27
CA LEU A 82 2.04 5.78 -7.95
C LEU A 82 1.05 6.96 -8.02
N LEU A 83 1.52 8.19 -7.87
CA LEU A 83 0.70 9.39 -7.80
C LEU A 83 1.00 10.30 -8.99
N ASP A 84 -0.04 10.91 -9.54
CA ASP A 84 0.10 11.99 -10.52
C ASP A 84 0.44 13.32 -9.81
N ASP A 85 1.04 14.28 -10.53
CA ASP A 85 1.49 15.58 -9.99
C ASP A 85 0.38 16.39 -9.29
N GLN A 86 -0.90 16.10 -9.57
CA GLN A 86 -2.07 16.74 -8.95
C GLN A 86 -2.44 16.11 -7.59
N GLU A 87 -2.09 14.84 -7.34
CA GLU A 87 -2.41 14.09 -6.12
C GLU A 87 -1.26 14.11 -5.09
N ALA A 88 -0.10 14.66 -5.47
CA ALA A 88 1.06 14.83 -4.61
C ALA A 88 0.99 16.08 -3.70
N GLY A 89 -0.10 16.85 -3.78
CA GLY A 89 -0.39 17.94 -2.85
C GLY A 89 -0.64 17.39 -1.44
N ASP A 90 -0.27 18.17 -0.43
CA ASP A 90 -0.53 17.91 1.00
C ASP A 90 -2.02 18.10 1.30
N ASP A 91 -2.89 17.53 0.47
CA ASP A 91 -4.33 17.58 0.64
C ASP A 91 -4.67 16.81 1.91
N GLU A 92 -5.12 17.59 2.87
CA GLU A 92 -5.66 17.19 4.16
C GLU A 92 -6.50 15.92 3.96
N LEU A 93 -5.92 14.76 4.31
CA LEU A 93 -6.62 13.49 4.32
C LEU A 93 -7.96 13.74 5.00
N ALA A 94 -9.05 13.71 4.24
CA ALA A 94 -10.40 13.75 4.76
C ALA A 94 -10.68 12.43 5.49
N ALA A 95 -9.92 12.18 6.55
CA ALA A 95 -9.72 10.90 7.20
C ALA A 95 -10.97 10.44 7.97
N ASP A 96 -11.96 11.31 8.13
CA ASP A 96 -13.15 11.05 8.92
C ASP A 96 -14.42 10.79 8.08
N VAL A 97 -14.29 10.73 6.75
CA VAL A 97 -15.44 10.42 5.88
C VAL A 97 -15.26 9.03 5.24
N VAL A 98 -15.95 8.04 5.82
CA VAL A 98 -16.09 6.72 5.20
C VAL A 98 -17.18 6.77 4.14
N MET A 99 -16.89 6.25 2.94
CA MET A 99 -17.81 6.23 1.81
C MET A 99 -18.31 4.81 1.52
N LEU A 100 -19.56 4.70 1.06
CA LEU A 100 -20.14 3.50 0.49
C LEU A 100 -19.89 3.50 -1.02
N TRP A 101 -19.38 2.38 -1.52
CA TRP A 101 -19.14 2.18 -2.93
C TRP A 101 -20.45 1.82 -3.65
N ASP A 102 -20.78 2.57 -4.71
CA ASP A 102 -21.91 2.33 -5.61
C ASP A 102 -21.39 2.22 -7.06
N ASN A 103 -21.92 1.27 -7.84
CA ASN A 103 -21.48 0.98 -9.20
C ASN A 103 -21.80 2.10 -10.21
N ASN A 104 -22.56 3.11 -9.80
CA ASN A 104 -22.88 4.30 -10.62
C ASN A 104 -21.87 5.45 -10.45
N GLY A 105 -20.79 5.25 -9.71
CA GLY A 105 -19.76 6.26 -9.49
C GLY A 105 -20.15 7.36 -8.49
N ARG A 106 -21.29 7.22 -7.80
CA ARG A 106 -21.64 8.10 -6.69
C ARG A 106 -20.82 7.76 -5.46
N GLN A 107 -20.30 8.80 -4.82
CA GLN A 107 -19.72 8.68 -3.49
C GLN A 107 -20.83 8.98 -2.47
N VAL A 108 -21.25 7.95 -1.73
CA VAL A 108 -22.32 8.05 -0.72
C VAL A 108 -21.69 7.98 0.66
N ARG A 109 -22.11 8.80 1.62
CA ARG A 109 -21.56 8.77 2.98
C ARG A 109 -22.02 7.50 3.72
N ALA A 110 -21.09 6.77 4.33
CA ALA A 110 -21.44 5.65 5.19
C ALA A 110 -22.11 6.13 6.50
N GLY A 111 -22.84 5.24 7.17
CA GLY A 111 -23.48 5.54 8.46
C GLY A 111 -24.68 6.50 8.39
N THR A 112 -25.16 6.81 7.18
CA THR A 112 -26.41 7.56 6.97
C THR A 112 -27.52 6.59 6.60
N ALA A 113 -28.67 6.68 7.26
CA ALA A 113 -29.87 5.94 6.87
C ALA A 113 -30.52 6.65 5.67
N TYR A 114 -30.58 5.97 4.53
CA TYR A 114 -31.11 6.50 3.26
C TYR A 114 -32.53 6.01 2.93
N GLY A 115 -33.12 5.14 3.77
CA GLY A 115 -34.50 4.69 3.58
C GLY A 115 -35.49 5.79 3.91
N ASP A 116 -36.57 5.89 3.13
CA ASP A 116 -37.69 6.77 3.46
C ASP A 116 -38.51 6.16 4.60
N SER A 117 -39.12 7.00 5.44
CA SER A 117 -39.92 6.54 6.59
C SER A 117 -41.14 5.70 6.19
N GLU A 118 -41.58 5.80 4.93
CA GLU A 118 -42.72 5.06 4.39
C GLU A 118 -42.38 3.60 3.98
N ASP A 119 -41.10 3.31 3.69
CA ASP A 119 -40.64 1.96 3.32
C ASP A 119 -40.59 1.02 4.54
N PHE A 120 -40.37 1.57 5.74
CA PHE A 120 -40.29 0.80 6.98
C PHE A 120 -41.67 0.26 7.39
N ASP A 121 -42.72 1.08 7.25
CA ASP A 121 -44.09 0.76 7.67
C ASP A 121 -44.71 -0.34 6.79
N THR A 122 -44.38 -0.33 5.48
CA THR A 122 -44.85 -1.35 4.54
C THR A 122 -44.24 -2.72 4.84
N SER A 123 -42.94 -2.78 5.17
CA SER A 123 -42.27 -4.05 5.49
C SER A 123 -42.79 -4.68 6.78
N TYR A 124 -43.08 -3.87 7.82
CA TYR A 124 -43.63 -4.38 9.07
C TYR A 124 -45.06 -4.90 8.88
N ALA A 125 -45.89 -4.19 8.12
CA ALA A 125 -47.26 -4.60 7.81
C ALA A 125 -47.31 -5.94 7.04
N GLU A 126 -46.40 -6.14 6.09
CA GLU A 126 -46.29 -7.42 5.37
C GLU A 126 -45.87 -8.54 6.32
N ILE A 127 -44.78 -8.38 7.09
CA ILE A 127 -44.27 -9.43 7.98
C ILE A 127 -45.28 -9.77 9.10
N SER A 128 -46.02 -8.78 9.61
CA SER A 128 -47.11 -9.03 10.57
C SER A 128 -48.29 -9.79 9.95
N GLY A 129 -48.59 -9.55 8.67
CA GLY A 129 -49.62 -10.31 7.95
C GLY A 129 -49.27 -11.80 7.81
N TRP A 130 -47.99 -12.12 7.59
CA TRP A 130 -47.51 -13.52 7.56
C TRP A 130 -47.56 -14.22 8.93
N LEU A 131 -47.50 -13.48 10.04
CA LEU A 131 -47.55 -14.03 11.40
C LEU A 131 -48.98 -14.18 11.95
N GLU A 132 -49.95 -13.48 11.36
CA GLU A 132 -51.37 -13.58 11.74
C GLU A 132 -52.13 -14.67 10.96
N GLU A 133 -51.57 -15.16 9.83
CA GLU A 133 -52.23 -16.18 8.99
C GLU A 133 -51.84 -17.64 9.27
N ASP A 134 -50.83 -17.90 10.11
CA ASP A 134 -50.43 -19.26 10.51
C ASP A 134 -50.76 -19.52 11.99
N TRP A 135 -52.03 -19.85 12.31
CA TRP A 135 -52.51 -20.79 13.37
C TRP A 135 -54.01 -21.07 13.22
#